data_AF-A0A139JQQ6-F1
#
_entry.id   AF-A0A139JQQ6-F1
#
_cell.length_a   1.000
_cell.length_b   1.000
_cell.length_c   1.000
_cell.angle_alpha   90.00
_cell.angle_beta   90.00
_cell.angle_gamma   90.00
#
_symmetry.space_group_name_H-M   'P 1'
#
loop_
_entity.id
_entity.type
_entity.pdbx_description
1 polymer ?
#
loop_
_entity_poly.entity_id
_entity_poly.type
_entity_poly.pdbx_seq_one_letter_code
_entity_poly.pdbx_strand_id
1 'polypeptide(L)'
;MVKINFTNARHKRRKKVLKMAKGYFGSKKNLYKTAHEQVMRSLQYAYRDRRQKKRNFRRLWIIRINAGCKNNNISYSSFIHGLILSKIEVNRKILADIAFSQPEMFTEYVNLSKNSLNQKKNNILKINEDNNQNVFNDSLKNIQIKNIKIIEKKKKIDNNSEIKISPIVPNDQNNRKEMEKKIELDKMLLYDLKKIAKEKKIKNFSKLNKKELINILKKI
;
A
#
# COMPACT_ATOMS: atom_id res chain seq x y z
N MET A 1 -33.13 -57.63 -42.51
CA MET A 1 -32.51 -56.39 -41.96
C MET A 1 -32.42 -55.35 -43.08
N VAL A 2 -32.89 -54.12 -42.88
CA VAL A 2 -32.94 -53.08 -43.94
C VAL A 2 -31.62 -52.30 -44.01
N LYS A 3 -31.12 -52.05 -45.23
CA LYS A 3 -29.89 -51.27 -45.47
C LYS A 3 -30.19 -49.76 -45.42
N ILE A 4 -29.53 -49.04 -44.50
CA ILE A 4 -29.73 -47.60 -44.27
C ILE A 4 -28.51 -46.80 -44.77
N ASN A 5 -28.76 -45.70 -45.50
CA ASN A 5 -27.72 -44.88 -46.14
C ASN A 5 -27.45 -43.56 -45.39
N PHE A 6 -26.22 -43.39 -44.84
CA PHE A 6 -25.83 -42.21 -44.04
C PHE A 6 -25.11 -41.10 -44.81
N THR A 7 -25.00 -41.20 -46.15
CA THR A 7 -24.25 -40.27 -47.02
C THR A 7 -24.70 -38.81 -46.84
N ASN A 8 -25.99 -38.53 -46.96
CA ASN A 8 -26.54 -37.17 -46.86
C ASN A 8 -26.28 -36.53 -45.48
N ALA A 9 -26.41 -37.29 -44.40
CA ALA A 9 -26.08 -36.82 -43.05
C ALA A 9 -24.58 -36.49 -42.91
N ARG A 10 -23.70 -37.34 -43.47
CA ARG A 10 -22.24 -37.14 -43.49
C ARG A 10 -21.86 -35.85 -44.23
N HIS A 11 -22.46 -35.60 -45.39
CA HIS A 11 -22.24 -34.36 -46.16
C HIS A 11 -22.76 -33.13 -45.43
N LYS A 12 -23.95 -33.17 -44.81
CA LYS A 12 -24.48 -32.07 -43.98
C LYS A 12 -23.52 -31.71 -42.83
N ARG A 13 -23.01 -32.70 -42.08
CA ARG A 13 -22.01 -32.48 -41.01
C ARG A 13 -20.72 -31.85 -41.54
N ARG A 14 -20.18 -32.36 -42.65
CA ARG A 14 -18.96 -31.82 -43.28
C ARG A 14 -19.14 -30.37 -43.74
N LYS A 15 -20.26 -30.04 -44.39
CA LYS A 15 -20.58 -28.67 -44.81
C LYS A 15 -20.70 -27.71 -43.62
N LYS A 16 -21.31 -28.13 -42.50
CA LYS A 16 -21.42 -27.31 -41.26
C LYS A 16 -20.04 -26.91 -40.71
N VAL A 17 -19.12 -27.87 -40.55
CA VAL A 17 -17.76 -27.61 -40.03
C VAL A 17 -16.95 -26.73 -40.98
N LEU A 18 -16.96 -27.01 -42.28
CA LEU A 18 -16.24 -26.20 -43.26
C LEU A 18 -16.81 -24.77 -43.38
N LYS A 19 -18.12 -24.57 -43.15
CA LYS A 19 -18.71 -23.22 -43.05
C LYS A 19 -18.17 -22.44 -41.84
N MET A 20 -17.91 -23.11 -40.71
CA MET A 20 -17.31 -22.50 -39.51
C MET A 20 -15.81 -22.25 -39.66
N ALA A 21 -15.11 -23.06 -40.45
CA ALA A 21 -13.67 -22.96 -40.70
C ALA A 21 -13.29 -21.96 -41.81
N LYS A 22 -14.25 -21.23 -42.37
CA LYS A 22 -13.99 -20.18 -43.36
C LYS A 22 -13.06 -19.11 -42.77
N GLY A 23 -12.08 -18.66 -43.55
CA GLY A 23 -11.06 -17.71 -43.12
C GLY A 23 -9.85 -18.32 -42.40
N TYR A 24 -9.84 -19.62 -42.07
CA TYR A 24 -8.63 -20.27 -41.54
C TYR A 24 -7.55 -20.41 -42.61
N PHE A 25 -6.29 -20.34 -42.18
CA PHE A 25 -5.12 -20.41 -43.07
C PHE A 25 -4.80 -21.85 -43.52
N GLY A 26 -4.29 -21.99 -44.75
CA GLY A 26 -3.83 -23.27 -45.31
C GLY A 26 -4.89 -24.38 -45.34
N SER A 27 -4.48 -25.60 -44.98
CA SER A 27 -5.33 -26.79 -44.97
C SER A 27 -6.53 -26.72 -44.02
N LYS A 28 -6.46 -25.85 -43.00
CA LYS A 28 -7.46 -25.72 -41.91
C LYS A 28 -8.82 -25.21 -42.38
N LYS A 29 -8.94 -24.62 -43.58
CA LYS A 29 -10.23 -24.26 -44.21
C LYS A 29 -10.76 -25.31 -45.20
N ASN A 30 -9.92 -26.22 -45.70
CA ASN A 30 -10.23 -27.13 -46.81
C ASN A 30 -10.42 -28.59 -46.38
N LEU A 31 -9.50 -29.12 -45.56
CA LEU A 31 -9.49 -30.53 -45.16
C LEU A 31 -10.38 -30.75 -43.93
N TYR A 32 -11.39 -31.62 -44.02
CA TYR A 32 -12.37 -31.79 -42.94
C TYR A 32 -11.77 -32.18 -41.59
N LYS A 33 -10.79 -33.10 -41.55
CA LYS A 33 -10.15 -33.54 -40.29
C LYS A 33 -9.48 -32.34 -39.58
N THR A 34 -8.56 -31.69 -40.27
CA THR A 34 -7.81 -30.52 -39.78
C THR A 34 -8.72 -29.33 -39.44
N ALA A 35 -9.74 -29.08 -40.27
CA ALA A 35 -10.73 -28.04 -40.03
C ALA A 35 -11.58 -28.33 -38.78
N HIS A 36 -12.00 -29.57 -38.58
CA HIS A 36 -12.79 -29.97 -37.41
C HIS A 36 -12.02 -29.76 -36.12
N GLU A 37 -10.78 -30.25 -36.05
CA GLU A 37 -9.91 -30.02 -34.90
C GLU A 37 -9.66 -28.54 -34.62
N GLN A 38 -9.39 -27.74 -35.67
CA GLN A 38 -9.16 -26.31 -35.50
C GLN A 38 -10.43 -25.59 -35.02
N VAL A 39 -11.61 -25.92 -35.54
CA VAL A 39 -12.89 -25.37 -35.07
C VAL A 39 -13.12 -25.72 -33.60
N MET A 40 -12.86 -26.96 -33.17
CA MET A 40 -13.00 -27.36 -31.76
C MET A 40 -12.09 -26.54 -30.84
N ARG A 41 -10.80 -26.41 -31.19
CA ARG A 41 -9.83 -25.57 -30.44
C ARG A 41 -10.24 -24.09 -30.42
N SER A 42 -10.66 -23.54 -31.55
CA SER A 42 -11.13 -22.15 -31.66
C SER A 42 -12.40 -21.88 -30.85
N LEU A 43 -13.33 -22.83 -30.75
CA LEU A 43 -14.53 -22.71 -29.91
C LEU A 43 -14.18 -22.72 -28.41
N GLN A 44 -13.23 -23.56 -28.00
CA GLN A 44 -12.70 -23.59 -26.63
C GLN A 44 -12.04 -22.25 -26.26
N TYR A 45 -11.19 -21.71 -27.14
CA TYR A 45 -10.59 -20.38 -26.94
C TYR A 45 -11.67 -19.29 -26.91
N ALA A 46 -12.64 -19.28 -27.83
CA ALA A 46 -13.72 -18.30 -27.81
C ALA A 46 -14.53 -18.33 -26.50
N TYR A 47 -14.75 -19.51 -25.89
CA TYR A 47 -15.40 -19.63 -24.59
C TYR A 47 -14.54 -19.06 -23.44
N ARG A 48 -13.26 -19.45 -23.37
CA ARG A 48 -12.28 -18.91 -22.40
C ARG A 48 -12.18 -17.40 -22.51
N ASP A 49 -12.07 -16.89 -23.73
CA ASP A 49 -11.73 -15.49 -24.00
C ASP A 49 -12.94 -14.57 -23.84
N ARG A 50 -14.19 -15.06 -23.96
CA ARG A 50 -15.37 -14.32 -23.47
C ARG A 50 -15.30 -14.01 -21.98
N ARG A 51 -14.76 -14.93 -21.16
CA ARG A 51 -14.52 -14.69 -19.72
C ARG A 51 -13.32 -13.76 -19.52
N GLN A 52 -12.23 -13.97 -20.26
CA GLN A 52 -11.00 -13.16 -20.15
C GLN A 52 -11.18 -11.71 -20.62
N LYS A 53 -12.02 -11.44 -21.64
CA LYS A 53 -12.34 -10.09 -22.16
C LYS A 53 -12.78 -9.13 -21.06
N LYS A 54 -13.57 -9.61 -20.08
CA LYS A 54 -13.97 -8.83 -18.89
C LYS A 54 -12.78 -8.40 -18.02
N ARG A 55 -11.80 -9.30 -17.82
CA ARG A 55 -10.56 -9.02 -17.08
C ARG A 55 -9.63 -8.07 -17.84
N ASN A 56 -9.50 -8.27 -19.15
CA ASN A 56 -8.65 -7.43 -20.01
C ASN A 56 -9.16 -5.98 -20.05
N PHE A 57 -10.47 -5.76 -20.19
CA PHE A 57 -11.02 -4.40 -20.09
C PHE A 57 -10.84 -3.78 -18.71
N ARG A 58 -11.06 -4.55 -17.62
CA ARG A 58 -10.80 -4.04 -16.27
C ARG A 58 -9.33 -3.63 -16.09
N ARG A 59 -8.38 -4.39 -16.64
CA ARG A 59 -6.95 -4.04 -16.65
C ARG A 59 -6.70 -2.74 -17.43
N LEU A 60 -7.28 -2.59 -18.62
CA LEU A 60 -7.18 -1.37 -19.43
C LEU A 60 -7.75 -0.14 -18.70
N TRP A 61 -8.93 -0.27 -18.07
CA TRP A 61 -9.53 0.81 -17.29
C TRP A 61 -8.64 1.22 -16.11
N ILE A 62 -8.06 0.26 -15.38
CA ILE A 62 -7.11 0.55 -14.29
C ILE A 62 -5.88 1.30 -14.82
N ILE A 63 -5.35 0.91 -15.98
CA ILE A 63 -4.20 1.60 -16.60
C ILE A 63 -4.56 3.06 -16.95
N ARG A 64 -5.73 3.30 -17.56
CA ARG A 64 -6.21 4.65 -17.91
C ARG A 64 -6.43 5.53 -16.66
N ILE A 65 -7.15 5.02 -15.66
CA ILE A 65 -7.36 5.73 -14.39
C ILE A 65 -6.01 6.04 -13.72
N ASN A 66 -5.07 5.08 -13.72
CA ASN A 66 -3.74 5.30 -13.14
C ASN A 66 -2.93 6.39 -13.87
N ALA A 67 -3.11 6.57 -15.18
CA ALA A 67 -2.52 7.70 -15.91
C ALA A 67 -3.14 9.04 -15.46
N GLY A 68 -4.47 9.14 -15.40
CA GLY A 68 -5.14 10.34 -14.86
C GLY A 68 -4.77 10.65 -13.40
N CYS A 69 -4.61 9.62 -12.56
CA CYS A 69 -4.14 9.76 -11.19
C CYS A 69 -2.70 10.28 -11.10
N LYS A 70 -1.80 9.81 -11.98
CA LYS A 70 -0.42 10.31 -12.06
C LYS A 70 -0.36 11.81 -12.34
N ASN A 71 -1.15 12.28 -13.32
CA ASN A 71 -1.23 13.71 -13.64
C ASN A 71 -1.70 14.56 -12.44
N ASN A 72 -2.50 13.96 -11.55
CA ASN A 72 -3.03 14.58 -10.34
C ASN A 72 -2.21 14.28 -9.06
N ASN A 73 -0.99 13.73 -9.20
CA ASN A 73 -0.08 13.38 -8.11
C ASN A 73 -0.70 12.49 -7.00
N ILE A 74 -1.53 11.51 -7.39
CA ILE A 74 -2.12 10.53 -6.46
C ILE A 74 -1.89 9.09 -6.98
N SER A 75 -1.75 8.12 -6.07
CA SER A 75 -1.72 6.70 -6.48
C SER A 75 -3.13 6.19 -6.80
N TYR A 76 -3.27 5.30 -7.78
CA TYR A 76 -4.56 4.65 -8.07
C TYR A 76 -5.17 3.95 -6.84
N SER A 77 -4.35 3.35 -5.97
CA SER A 77 -4.84 2.67 -4.75
C SER A 77 -5.45 3.68 -3.76
N SER A 78 -4.72 4.76 -3.49
CA SER A 78 -5.17 5.87 -2.63
C SER A 78 -6.45 6.50 -3.17
N PHE A 79 -6.51 6.76 -4.48
CA PHE A 79 -7.67 7.34 -5.15
C PHE A 79 -8.94 6.48 -4.99
N ILE A 80 -8.85 5.18 -5.30
CA ILE A 80 -10.00 4.28 -5.15
C ILE A 80 -10.44 4.15 -3.68
N HIS A 81 -9.49 4.09 -2.74
CA HIS A 81 -9.82 4.06 -1.31
C HIS A 81 -10.50 5.36 -0.85
N GLY A 82 -10.06 6.53 -1.33
CA GLY A 82 -10.70 7.80 -1.03
C GLY A 82 -12.11 7.93 -1.62
N LEU A 83 -12.35 7.42 -2.83
CA LEU A 83 -13.71 7.34 -3.42
C LEU A 83 -14.66 6.44 -2.62
N ILE A 84 -14.15 5.33 -2.05
CA ILE A 84 -14.94 4.46 -1.17
C ILE A 84 -15.27 5.18 0.15
N LEU A 85 -14.33 5.95 0.71
CA LEU A 85 -14.57 6.74 1.92
C LEU A 85 -15.60 7.87 1.70
N SER A 86 -15.61 8.52 0.53
CA SER A 86 -16.65 9.50 0.17
C SER A 86 -17.99 8.86 -0.23
N LYS A 87 -18.12 7.53 -0.18
CA LYS A 87 -19.31 6.76 -0.59
C LYS A 87 -19.70 6.98 -2.07
N ILE A 88 -18.72 7.27 -2.93
CA ILE A 88 -18.92 7.52 -4.36
C ILE A 88 -18.82 6.19 -5.13
N GLU A 89 -19.96 5.57 -5.43
CA GLU A 89 -20.04 4.27 -6.12
C GLU A 89 -19.91 4.38 -7.65
N VAL A 90 -18.76 4.83 -8.16
CA VAL A 90 -18.53 4.95 -9.61
C VAL A 90 -17.78 3.76 -10.19
N ASN A 91 -18.33 3.20 -11.27
CA ASN A 91 -17.74 2.09 -12.00
C ASN A 91 -16.43 2.48 -12.72
N ARG A 92 -15.43 1.59 -12.67
CA ARG A 92 -14.12 1.80 -13.32
C ARG A 92 -14.19 2.02 -14.84
N LYS A 93 -15.22 1.51 -15.52
CA LYS A 93 -15.48 1.83 -16.94
C LYS A 93 -15.67 3.35 -17.11
N ILE A 94 -16.52 3.94 -16.28
CA ILE A 94 -16.90 5.36 -16.33
C ILE A 94 -15.72 6.22 -15.91
N LEU A 95 -15.05 5.91 -14.79
CA LEU A 95 -13.83 6.63 -14.36
C LEU A 95 -12.72 6.63 -15.44
N ALA A 96 -12.54 5.52 -16.16
CA ALA A 96 -11.55 5.41 -17.24
C ALA A 96 -11.95 6.14 -18.54
N ASP A 97 -13.21 6.53 -18.66
CA ASP A 97 -13.77 7.30 -19.77
C ASP A 97 -13.66 8.80 -19.44
N ILE A 98 -14.10 9.21 -18.24
CA ILE A 98 -13.94 10.57 -17.72
C ILE A 98 -12.46 10.97 -17.70
N ALA A 99 -11.56 10.09 -17.22
CA ALA A 99 -10.11 10.33 -17.22
C ALA A 99 -9.47 10.55 -18.61
N PHE A 100 -10.19 10.23 -19.69
CA PHE A 100 -9.74 10.46 -21.06
C PHE A 100 -10.48 11.62 -21.72
N SER A 101 -11.81 11.69 -21.59
CA SER A 101 -12.66 12.65 -22.28
C SER A 101 -12.79 14.00 -21.55
N GLN A 102 -12.66 14.03 -20.23
CA GLN A 102 -12.90 15.20 -19.37
C GLN A 102 -11.93 15.21 -18.16
N PRO A 103 -10.65 15.56 -18.37
CA PRO A 103 -9.63 15.52 -17.31
C PRO A 103 -9.91 16.50 -16.15
N GLU A 104 -10.64 17.58 -16.39
CA GLU A 104 -11.07 18.57 -15.39
C GLU A 104 -12.03 17.91 -14.39
N MET A 105 -13.10 17.28 -14.87
CA MET A 105 -14.04 16.50 -14.05
C MET A 105 -13.32 15.38 -13.28
N PHE A 106 -12.34 14.71 -13.91
CA PHE A 106 -11.54 13.68 -13.22
C PHE A 106 -10.76 14.26 -12.03
N THR A 107 -10.26 15.50 -12.16
CA THR A 107 -9.53 16.20 -11.11
C THR A 107 -10.43 16.53 -9.90
N GLU A 108 -11.70 16.86 -10.13
CA GLU A 108 -12.69 17.03 -9.04
C GLU A 108 -12.88 15.74 -8.24
N TYR A 109 -13.06 14.59 -8.90
CA TYR A 109 -13.12 13.28 -8.23
C TYR A 109 -11.85 12.99 -7.42
N VAL A 110 -10.67 13.38 -7.92
CA VAL A 110 -9.41 13.25 -7.18
C VAL A 110 -9.39 14.16 -5.95
N ASN A 111 -9.89 15.39 -6.04
CA ASN A 111 -9.96 16.31 -4.91
C ASN A 111 -10.93 15.82 -3.82
N LEU A 112 -12.11 15.33 -4.20
CA LEU A 112 -13.05 14.66 -3.28
C LEU A 112 -12.38 13.46 -2.58
N SER A 113 -11.67 12.63 -3.35
CA SER A 113 -10.90 11.51 -2.80
C SER A 113 -9.79 11.97 -1.83
N LYS A 114 -9.04 13.02 -2.14
CA LYS A 114 -7.99 13.57 -1.27
C LYS A 114 -8.58 14.09 0.05
N ASN A 115 -9.71 14.80 -0.02
CA ASN A 115 -10.40 15.33 1.15
C ASN A 115 -10.85 14.21 2.11
N SER A 116 -11.43 13.13 1.60
CA SER A 116 -11.85 11.98 2.42
C SER A 116 -10.67 11.20 3.03
N LEU A 117 -9.54 11.10 2.31
CA LEU A 117 -8.31 10.53 2.89
C LEU A 117 -7.77 11.40 4.04
N ASN A 118 -7.78 12.72 3.88
CA ASN A 118 -7.34 13.67 4.90
C ASN A 118 -8.26 13.62 6.14
N GLN A 119 -9.59 13.59 5.95
CA GLN A 119 -10.56 13.40 7.05
C GLN A 119 -10.27 12.12 7.85
N LYS A 120 -10.07 10.98 7.16
CA LYS A 120 -9.70 9.72 7.84
C LYS A 120 -8.38 9.85 8.61
N LYS A 121 -7.36 10.48 8.02
CA LYS A 121 -6.06 10.70 8.68
C LYS A 121 -6.21 11.56 9.94
N ASN A 122 -6.99 12.64 9.87
CA ASN A 122 -7.23 13.55 10.99
C ASN A 122 -8.00 12.85 12.13
N ASN A 123 -8.99 12.01 11.81
CA ASN A 123 -9.70 11.22 12.82
C ASN A 123 -8.76 10.23 13.54
N ILE A 124 -7.84 9.59 12.81
CA ILE A 124 -6.81 8.72 13.41
C ILE A 124 -5.86 9.51 14.33
N LEU A 125 -5.47 10.73 13.94
CA LEU A 125 -4.62 11.60 14.75
C LEU A 125 -5.30 11.97 16.08
N LYS A 126 -6.56 12.42 16.04
CA LYS A 126 -7.35 12.75 17.24
C LYS A 126 -7.43 11.58 18.22
N ILE A 127 -7.81 10.38 17.73
CA ILE A 127 -7.90 9.16 18.56
C ILE A 127 -6.57 8.87 19.28
N ASN A 128 -5.43 9.12 18.64
CA ASN A 128 -4.11 8.90 19.25
C ASN A 128 -3.73 9.99 20.28
N GLU A 129 -4.17 11.23 20.06
CA GLU A 129 -4.01 12.33 21.02
C GLU A 129 -4.86 12.10 22.27
N ASP A 130 -6.13 11.72 22.10
CA ASP A 130 -7.06 11.38 23.18
C ASP A 130 -6.52 10.20 24.02
N ASN A 131 -6.02 9.15 23.37
CA ASN A 131 -5.42 8.00 24.04
C ASN A 131 -4.15 8.37 24.83
N ASN A 132 -3.27 9.23 24.28
CA ASN A 132 -2.09 9.70 25.00
C ASN A 132 -2.44 10.59 26.19
N GLN A 133 -3.45 11.47 26.08
CA GLN A 133 -3.93 12.25 27.22
C GLN A 133 -4.53 11.35 28.30
N ASN A 134 -5.30 10.31 27.93
CA ASN A 134 -5.84 9.36 28.90
C ASN A 134 -4.74 8.60 29.65
N VAL A 135 -3.70 8.11 28.95
CA VAL A 135 -2.53 7.48 29.62
C VAL A 135 -1.80 8.47 30.53
N PHE A 136 -1.65 9.74 30.12
CA PHE A 136 -1.04 10.77 30.96
C PHE A 136 -1.89 11.09 32.20
N ASN A 137 -3.21 11.22 32.04
CA ASN A 137 -4.17 11.48 33.11
C ASN A 137 -4.29 10.30 34.09
N ASP A 138 -4.23 9.06 33.62
CA ASP A 138 -4.18 7.88 34.47
C ASP A 138 -2.82 7.75 35.17
N SER A 139 -1.72 8.21 34.55
CA SER A 139 -0.43 8.32 35.25
C SER A 139 -0.48 9.38 36.35
N LEU A 140 -1.10 10.55 36.11
CA LEU A 140 -1.32 11.61 37.08
C LEU A 140 -2.21 11.16 38.24
N LYS A 141 -3.33 10.48 37.95
CA LYS A 141 -4.18 9.85 38.97
C LYS A 141 -3.39 8.83 39.78
N ASN A 142 -2.61 7.96 39.16
CA ASN A 142 -1.80 6.97 39.89
C ASN A 142 -0.68 7.60 40.73
N ILE A 143 -0.09 8.72 40.29
CA ILE A 143 0.87 9.52 41.06
C ILE A 143 0.16 10.21 42.23
N GLN A 144 -1.01 10.81 42.01
CA GLN A 144 -1.84 11.39 43.08
C GLN A 144 -2.27 10.34 44.10
N ILE A 145 -2.73 9.16 43.67
CA ILE A 145 -3.10 8.03 44.55
C ILE A 145 -1.88 7.52 45.33
N LYS A 146 -0.69 7.43 44.71
CA LYS A 146 0.56 7.13 45.43
C LYS A 146 0.88 8.20 46.46
N ASN A 147 0.78 9.48 46.10
CA ASN A 147 1.09 10.59 46.98
C ASN A 147 0.10 10.69 48.15
N ILE A 148 -1.21 10.48 47.92
CA ILE A 148 -2.23 10.40 48.96
C ILE A 148 -1.93 9.24 49.92
N LYS A 149 -1.63 8.04 49.41
CA LYS A 149 -1.20 6.89 50.24
C LYS A 149 0.11 7.14 51.01
N ILE A 150 1.01 7.97 50.48
CA ILE A 150 2.24 8.42 51.17
C ILE A 150 1.90 9.46 52.25
N ILE A 151 0.97 10.38 52.00
CA ILE A 151 0.50 11.39 52.96
C ILE A 151 -0.27 10.73 54.11
N GLU A 152 -1.12 9.74 53.83
CA GLU A 152 -1.82 8.90 54.83
C GLU A 152 -0.85 8.07 55.68
N LYS A 153 0.25 7.58 55.07
CA LYS A 153 1.34 6.94 55.83
C LYS A 153 2.16 7.95 56.66
N LYS A 154 2.41 9.15 56.15
CA LYS A 154 3.15 10.21 56.86
C LYS A 154 2.36 10.80 58.04
N LYS A 155 1.05 10.97 57.92
CA LYS A 155 0.15 11.41 59.02
C LYS A 155 0.10 10.45 60.24
N LYS A 156 0.77 9.30 60.18
CA LYS A 156 0.93 8.37 61.30
C LYS A 156 2.33 8.39 61.95
N ILE A 157 3.27 9.17 61.42
CA ILE A 157 4.68 9.20 61.85
C ILE A 157 5.19 10.64 61.78
N ASP A 158 4.78 11.46 62.74
CA ASP A 158 5.50 12.68 63.08
C ASP A 158 6.62 12.31 64.06
N ASN A 159 7.89 12.55 63.70
CA ASN A 159 9.00 12.89 64.59
C ASN A 159 10.34 13.09 63.82
N ASN A 160 10.83 14.33 63.83
CA ASN A 160 12.23 14.79 63.74
C ASN A 160 13.11 14.67 62.47
N SER A 161 13.99 15.68 62.36
CA SER A 161 15.32 15.80 61.71
C SER A 161 15.49 16.27 60.23
N GLU A 162 16.27 17.38 60.11
CA GLU A 162 17.28 17.74 59.08
C GLU A 162 16.84 18.17 57.65
N ILE A 163 17.29 19.28 56.99
CA ILE A 163 18.64 19.83 56.63
C ILE A 163 19.18 19.21 55.30
N LYS A 164 19.64 19.92 54.24
CA LYS A 164 20.02 21.34 53.97
C LYS A 164 20.09 21.68 52.43
N ILE A 165 20.10 22.99 52.07
CA ILE A 165 20.72 23.63 50.86
C ILE A 165 20.02 23.58 49.46
N SER A 166 20.26 24.66 48.68
CA SER A 166 19.71 25.11 47.37
C SER A 166 20.78 25.01 46.21
N PRO A 167 20.75 25.81 45.11
CA PRO A 167 19.85 25.83 43.92
C PRO A 167 20.59 25.60 42.56
N ILE A 168 19.89 25.35 41.42
CA ILE A 168 20.45 25.61 40.06
C ILE A 168 19.38 25.75 38.93
N VAL A 169 19.75 26.48 37.87
CA VAL A 169 19.00 26.84 36.63
C VAL A 169 20.08 27.01 35.53
N PRO A 170 19.96 26.56 34.24
CA PRO A 170 18.87 26.90 33.29
C PRO A 170 18.54 25.85 32.18
N ASN A 171 17.95 26.32 31.08
CA ASN A 171 17.70 25.66 29.78
C ASN A 171 18.98 25.22 29.04
N ASP A 172 18.91 24.16 28.20
CA ASP A 172 20.06 23.75 27.37
C ASP A 172 19.70 23.28 25.94
N GLN A 173 20.16 24.01 24.92
CA GLN A 173 19.96 23.66 23.49
C GLN A 173 20.78 22.44 23.04
N ASN A 174 21.79 22.04 23.81
CA ASN A 174 22.74 21.01 23.43
C ASN A 174 22.11 19.60 23.35
N ASN A 175 21.15 19.31 24.23
CA ASN A 175 20.43 18.02 24.23
C ASN A 175 19.66 17.75 22.92
N ARG A 176 19.10 18.78 22.26
CA ARG A 176 18.41 18.60 20.96
C ARG A 176 19.40 18.26 19.84
N LYS A 177 20.52 18.98 19.75
CA LYS A 177 21.58 18.75 18.74
C LYS A 177 22.18 17.35 18.86
N GLU A 178 22.31 16.82 20.08
CA GLU A 178 22.71 15.44 20.29
C GLU A 178 21.65 14.42 19.84
N MET A 179 20.37 14.66 20.14
CA MET A 179 19.29 13.78 19.65
C MET A 179 19.20 13.78 18.12
N GLU A 180 19.36 14.94 17.48
CA GLU A 180 19.38 15.08 16.02
C GLU A 180 20.53 14.26 15.40
N LYS A 181 21.76 14.39 15.91
CA LYS A 181 22.91 13.56 15.48
C LYS A 181 22.69 12.05 15.71
N LYS A 182 22.06 11.66 16.83
CA LYS A 182 21.70 10.26 17.12
C LYS A 182 20.70 9.71 16.08
N ILE A 183 19.70 10.50 15.70
CA ILE A 183 18.68 10.15 14.70
C ILE A 183 19.26 10.08 13.28
N GLU A 184 20.25 10.92 12.96
CA GLU A 184 20.91 10.97 11.66
C GLU A 184 21.77 9.71 11.39
N LEU A 185 22.58 9.30 12.38
CA LEU A 185 23.43 8.10 12.30
C LEU A 185 22.64 6.79 12.06
N ASP A 186 21.47 6.63 12.69
CA ASP A 186 20.67 5.42 12.54
C ASP A 186 20.05 5.27 11.13
N LYS A 187 19.80 6.40 10.45
CA LYS A 187 19.17 6.46 9.11
C LYS A 187 20.14 6.24 7.95
N MET A 188 21.43 6.54 8.11
CA MET A 188 22.45 6.43 7.05
C MET A 188 22.61 5.01 6.47
N LEU A 189 23.15 4.89 5.25
CA LEU A 189 23.52 3.59 4.68
C LEU A 189 24.86 3.09 5.27
N LEU A 190 25.10 1.79 5.15
CA LEU A 190 26.35 1.17 5.62
C LEU A 190 27.60 1.77 4.93
N TYR A 191 27.45 2.23 3.68
CA TYR A 191 28.50 2.90 2.92
C TYR A 191 28.91 4.22 3.59
N ASP A 192 27.94 5.09 3.91
CA ASP A 192 28.17 6.40 4.53
C ASP A 192 28.78 6.23 5.93
N LEU A 193 28.27 5.28 6.71
CA LEU A 193 28.81 4.93 8.03
C LEU A 193 30.27 4.44 7.95
N LYS A 194 30.63 3.68 6.91
CA LYS A 194 32.03 3.26 6.68
C LYS A 194 32.91 4.43 6.23
N LYS A 195 32.38 5.41 5.48
CA LYS A 195 33.10 6.63 5.10
C LYS A 195 33.43 7.48 6.34
N ILE A 196 32.43 7.76 7.19
CA ILE A 196 32.60 8.48 8.46
C ILE A 196 33.56 7.73 9.39
N ALA A 197 33.49 6.39 9.47
CA ALA A 197 34.41 5.59 10.27
C ALA A 197 35.86 5.65 9.79
N LYS A 198 36.09 5.77 8.47
CA LYS A 198 37.41 5.99 7.87
C LYS A 198 37.95 7.39 8.21
N GLU A 199 37.10 8.41 8.15
CA GLU A 199 37.43 9.80 8.53
C GLU A 199 37.78 9.91 10.03
N LYS A 200 36.99 9.28 10.91
CA LYS A 200 37.29 9.13 12.36
C LYS A 200 38.40 8.10 12.69
N LYS A 201 39.12 7.56 11.70
CA LYS A 201 40.27 6.62 11.86
C LYS A 201 39.98 5.38 12.73
N ILE A 202 38.77 4.82 12.66
CA ILE A 202 38.37 3.64 13.45
C ILE A 202 39.08 2.38 12.90
N LYS A 203 39.78 1.64 13.77
CA LYS A 203 40.45 0.38 13.40
C LYS A 203 39.43 -0.69 12.96
N ASN A 204 39.75 -1.47 11.93
CA ASN A 204 38.94 -2.59 11.40
C ASN A 204 37.52 -2.25 10.89
N PHE A 205 37.19 -0.97 10.63
CA PHE A 205 35.86 -0.51 10.15
C PHE A 205 35.28 -1.26 8.94
N SER A 206 36.11 -1.87 8.09
CA SER A 206 35.65 -2.62 6.92
C SER A 206 34.93 -3.93 7.27
N LYS A 207 35.30 -4.60 8.37
CA LYS A 207 34.72 -5.88 8.80
C LYS A 207 33.49 -5.75 9.71
N LEU A 208 33.22 -4.55 10.23
CA LEU A 208 32.15 -4.29 11.19
C LEU A 208 30.77 -4.18 10.50
N ASN A 209 29.74 -4.70 11.18
CA ASN A 209 28.34 -4.64 10.75
C ASN A 209 27.73 -3.25 11.00
N LYS A 210 26.60 -2.94 10.33
CA LYS A 210 25.93 -1.62 10.45
C LYS A 210 25.65 -1.23 11.91
N LYS A 211 25.12 -2.17 12.71
CA LYS A 211 24.79 -1.97 14.13
C LYS A 211 26.03 -1.72 15.01
N GLU A 212 27.15 -2.39 14.70
CA GLU A 212 28.41 -2.24 15.42
C GLU A 212 29.06 -0.88 15.11
N LEU A 213 29.10 -0.49 13.82
CA LEU A 213 29.57 0.83 13.41
C LEU A 213 28.75 1.96 14.04
N ILE A 214 27.41 1.84 14.06
CA ILE A 214 26.51 2.78 14.75
C ILE A 214 26.86 2.87 16.24
N ASN A 215 27.03 1.74 16.93
CA ASN A 215 27.33 1.74 18.37
C ASN A 215 28.71 2.34 18.69
N ILE A 216 29.72 2.10 17.84
CA ILE A 216 31.05 2.69 18.00
C ILE A 216 30.98 4.20 17.72
N LEU A 217 30.31 4.62 16.64
CA LEU A 217 30.14 6.05 16.29
C LEU A 217 29.27 6.83 17.28
N LYS A 218 28.36 6.15 18.00
CA LYS A 218 27.58 6.73 19.12
C LYS A 218 28.41 6.92 20.40
N LYS A 219 29.59 6.31 20.51
CA LYS A 219 30.51 6.40 21.66
C LYS A 219 31.67 7.38 21.43
N ILE A 220 31.76 8.01 20.25
CA ILE A 220 32.83 8.94 19.83
C ILE A 220 32.23 10.30 19.43
#